data_AF-A0A1Z8QDF7-F1
#
_entry.id   AF-A0A1Z8QDF7-F1
#
_cell.length_a   1.000
_cell.length_b   1.000
_cell.length_c   1.000
_cell.angle_alpha   90.00
_cell.angle_beta   90.00
_cell.angle_gamma   90.00
#
_symmetry.space_group_name_H-M   'P 1'
#
loop_
_entity.id
_entity.type
_entity.pdbx_description
1 polymer ?
#
loop_
_entity_poly.entity_id
_entity_poly.type
_entity_poly.pdbx_seq_one_letter_code
_entity_poly.pdbx_strand_id
1 'polypeptide(L)'
;MADILNTFRFNANAGQTVFNGNDANGALLVYIADAVEVYLNGIILIEGSDYTVGTDLRTITLTEAALNGDQVTIVAYQRQVAGDFGDTVALSISEGDEFTLEINNFAVPTPSNDAATVTITPTGMVTATTLQGAIEQLAANQFKSNSAPTVGVDEGDTWYDLDDNQMKVYRETSTGVFNWVPLIIGDISGDSDTLDAGSF
;
A
#
# COMPACT_ATOMS: atom_id res chain seq x y z
N MET A 1 -4.48 3.87 -33.55
CA MET A 1 -3.31 3.32 -34.26
C MET A 1 -2.51 2.58 -33.21
N ALA A 2 -2.03 1.36 -33.49
CA ALA A 2 -1.11 0.72 -32.55
C ALA A 2 0.18 1.55 -32.52
N ASP A 3 0.64 1.95 -31.33
CA ASP A 3 1.88 2.71 -31.28
C ASP A 3 3.06 1.76 -31.55
N ILE A 4 4.11 2.30 -32.16
CA ILE A 4 5.33 1.55 -32.43
C ILE A 4 6.08 1.39 -31.10
N LEU A 5 6.38 0.14 -30.74
CA LEU A 5 7.25 -0.19 -29.61
C LEU A 5 8.70 0.06 -29.97
N ASN A 6 9.15 -0.45 -31.12
CA ASN A 6 10.49 -0.19 -31.64
C ASN A 6 10.59 -0.46 -33.14
N THR A 7 11.66 0.03 -33.77
CA THR A 7 12.02 -0.29 -35.17
C THR A 7 13.47 -0.75 -35.23
N PHE A 8 13.68 -1.95 -35.75
CA PHE A 8 15.00 -2.58 -35.89
C PHE A 8 15.42 -2.59 -37.35
N ARG A 9 16.71 -2.35 -37.61
CA ARG A 9 17.27 -2.40 -38.98
C ARG A 9 18.43 -3.36 -39.06
N PHE A 10 18.33 -4.33 -39.95
CA PHE A 10 19.39 -5.29 -40.24
C PHE A 10 19.97 -5.04 -41.62
N ASN A 11 21.29 -5.12 -41.73
CA ASN A 11 21.98 -5.18 -43.01
C ASN A 11 22.22 -6.65 -43.33
N ALA A 12 21.61 -7.15 -44.40
CA ALA A 12 21.69 -8.55 -44.77
C ALA A 12 23.05 -8.90 -45.38
N ASN A 13 23.54 -10.09 -45.03
CA ASN A 13 24.63 -10.76 -45.74
C ASN A 13 24.10 -11.56 -46.93
N ALA A 14 24.97 -11.88 -47.89
CA ALA A 14 24.57 -12.69 -49.06
C ALA A 14 23.94 -14.02 -48.65
N GLY A 15 22.68 -14.23 -49.03
CA GLY A 15 21.96 -15.49 -48.78
C GLY A 15 21.38 -15.60 -47.37
N GLN A 16 21.29 -14.50 -46.61
CA GLN A 16 20.76 -14.51 -45.25
C GLN A 16 19.24 -14.60 -45.25
N THR A 17 18.69 -15.60 -44.54
CA THR A 17 17.25 -15.77 -44.33
C THR A 17 16.82 -15.49 -42.90
N VAL A 18 17.71 -15.67 -41.93
CA VAL A 18 17.40 -15.52 -40.50
C VAL A 18 17.94 -14.20 -39.96
N PHE A 19 17.06 -13.43 -39.32
CA PHE A 19 17.36 -12.16 -38.68
C PHE A 19 17.00 -12.25 -37.20
N ASN A 20 18.02 -12.19 -36.36
CA ASN A 20 17.92 -12.29 -34.91
C ASN A 20 19.05 -11.49 -34.24
N GLY A 21 19.00 -11.38 -32.91
CA GLY A 21 20.04 -10.70 -32.14
C GLY A 21 19.99 -9.18 -32.27
N ASN A 22 21.15 -8.54 -32.22
CA ASN A 22 21.24 -7.08 -32.26
C ASN A 22 21.15 -6.57 -33.71
N ASP A 23 20.40 -5.49 -33.89
CA ASP A 23 20.29 -4.76 -35.14
C ASP A 23 21.58 -3.97 -35.47
N ALA A 24 21.62 -3.29 -36.61
CA ALA A 24 22.77 -2.49 -37.05
C ALA A 24 23.11 -1.32 -36.11
N ASN A 25 22.20 -0.93 -35.21
CA ASN A 25 22.41 0.11 -34.20
C ASN A 25 22.73 -0.47 -32.81
N GLY A 26 22.85 -1.80 -32.69
CA GLY A 26 23.13 -2.49 -31.43
C GLY A 26 21.90 -2.74 -30.56
N ALA A 27 20.70 -2.42 -31.01
CA ALA A 27 19.46 -2.72 -30.29
C ALA A 27 19.06 -4.19 -30.49
N LEU A 28 18.75 -4.87 -29.39
CA LEU A 28 18.41 -6.28 -29.40
C LEU A 28 16.98 -6.49 -29.91
N LEU A 29 16.80 -7.31 -30.96
CA LEU A 29 15.49 -7.64 -31.51
C LEU A 29 14.63 -8.32 -30.45
N VAL A 30 13.52 -7.65 -30.12
CA VAL A 30 12.46 -8.12 -29.24
C VAL A 30 11.15 -7.56 -29.79
N TYR A 31 10.16 -8.43 -29.96
CA TYR A 31 8.81 -8.06 -30.38
C TYR A 31 7.79 -8.91 -29.62
N ILE A 32 6.50 -8.67 -29.88
CA ILE A 32 5.40 -9.50 -29.41
C ILE A 32 4.83 -10.30 -30.59
N ALA A 33 4.33 -11.50 -30.34
CA ALA A 33 3.66 -12.29 -31.36
C ALA A 33 2.49 -11.50 -31.97
N ASP A 34 2.26 -11.70 -33.27
CA ASP A 34 1.17 -11.11 -34.06
C ASP A 34 1.15 -9.56 -34.11
N ALA A 35 2.23 -8.89 -33.73
CA ALA A 35 2.34 -7.42 -33.80
C ALA A 35 3.69 -6.96 -34.37
N VAL A 36 4.06 -7.54 -35.50
CA VAL A 36 5.29 -7.22 -36.23
C VAL A 36 5.02 -7.04 -37.71
N GLU A 37 5.64 -6.03 -38.31
CA GLU A 37 5.68 -5.83 -39.75
C GLU A 37 7.12 -5.84 -40.23
N VAL A 38 7.38 -6.48 -41.37
CA VAL A 38 8.71 -6.62 -41.94
C VAL A 38 8.74 -5.99 -43.33
N TYR A 39 9.81 -5.25 -43.59
CA TYR A 39 10.05 -4.56 -44.85
C TYR A 39 11.42 -4.96 -45.40
N LEU A 40 11.51 -5.27 -46.70
CA LEU A 40 12.77 -5.48 -47.41
C LEU A 40 13.00 -4.28 -48.35
N ASN A 41 14.05 -3.51 -48.12
CA ASN A 41 14.36 -2.29 -48.89
C ASN A 41 13.18 -1.30 -48.97
N GLY A 42 12.33 -1.27 -47.94
CA GLY A 42 11.14 -0.42 -47.85
C GLY A 42 9.86 -1.01 -48.44
N ILE A 43 9.91 -2.21 -49.02
CA ILE A 43 8.72 -2.94 -49.50
C ILE A 43 8.20 -3.82 -48.37
N ILE A 44 6.91 -3.68 -48.05
CA ILE A 44 6.25 -4.51 -47.05
C ILE A 44 6.21 -5.98 -47.50
N LEU A 45 6.52 -6.89 -46.59
CA LEU A 45 6.43 -8.34 -46.78
C LEU A 45 5.17 -8.88 -46.10
N ILE A 46 4.68 -10.02 -46.58
CA ILE A 46 3.48 -10.68 -46.04
C ILE A 46 3.88 -11.85 -45.14
N GLU A 47 3.42 -11.83 -43.89
CA GLU A 47 3.61 -12.95 -42.96
C GLU A 47 2.94 -14.23 -43.47
N GLY A 48 3.64 -15.35 -43.38
CA GLY A 48 3.20 -16.67 -43.85
C GLY A 48 3.46 -16.93 -45.35
N SER A 49 3.70 -15.89 -46.15
CA SER A 49 4.16 -16.00 -47.53
C SER A 49 5.65 -15.71 -47.63
N ASP A 50 6.05 -14.50 -47.26
CA ASP A 50 7.36 -13.95 -47.54
C ASP A 50 8.29 -14.04 -46.32
N TYR A 51 7.73 -14.10 -45.12
CA TYR A 51 8.46 -14.34 -43.88
C TYR A 51 7.63 -15.10 -42.85
N THR A 52 8.32 -15.64 -41.85
CA THR A 52 7.74 -16.27 -40.67
C THR A 52 8.33 -15.67 -39.40
N VAL A 53 7.51 -15.64 -38.35
CA VAL A 53 7.89 -15.13 -37.04
C VAL A 53 8.22 -16.29 -36.12
N GLY A 54 9.39 -16.25 -35.48
CA GLY A 54 9.85 -17.24 -34.52
C GLY A 54 9.05 -17.19 -33.22
N THR A 55 8.84 -18.37 -32.60
CA THR A 55 8.17 -18.51 -31.29
C THR A 55 8.99 -17.98 -30.12
N ASP A 56 10.28 -17.71 -30.34
CA ASP A 56 11.22 -17.11 -29.40
C ASP A 56 11.04 -15.58 -29.26
N LEU A 57 10.15 -14.98 -30.05
CA LEU A 57 9.83 -13.55 -30.09
C LEU A 57 11.01 -12.64 -30.48
N ARG A 58 12.02 -13.22 -31.13
CA ARG A 58 13.32 -12.57 -31.39
C ARG A 58 13.97 -12.98 -32.72
N THR A 59 13.25 -13.74 -33.54
CA THR A 59 13.75 -14.27 -34.80
C THR A 59 12.72 -14.09 -35.92
N ILE A 60 13.09 -13.36 -36.97
CA ILE A 60 12.35 -13.31 -38.23
C ILE A 60 13.08 -14.15 -39.26
N THR A 61 12.37 -15.03 -39.96
CA THR A 61 12.93 -15.84 -41.05
C THR A 61 12.23 -15.52 -42.35
N LEU A 62 12.97 -15.00 -43.33
CA LEU A 62 12.48 -14.79 -44.69
C LEU A 62 12.37 -16.13 -45.44
N THR A 63 11.34 -16.26 -46.27
CA THR A 63 11.16 -17.41 -47.16
C THR A 63 12.18 -17.38 -48.30
N GLU A 64 12.46 -16.18 -48.82
CA GLU A 64 13.50 -15.93 -49.82
C GLU A 64 14.72 -15.29 -49.17
N ALA A 65 15.91 -15.69 -49.61
CA ALA A 65 17.15 -15.19 -49.05
C ALA A 65 17.42 -13.75 -49.48
N ALA A 66 17.73 -12.88 -48.52
CA ALA A 66 18.17 -11.53 -48.79
C ALA A 66 19.57 -11.52 -49.42
N LEU A 67 19.82 -10.53 -50.26
CA LEU A 67 21.11 -10.30 -50.90
C LEU A 67 22.00 -9.42 -50.03
N ASN A 68 23.30 -9.45 -50.31
CA ASN A 68 24.25 -8.62 -49.59
C ASN A 68 23.95 -7.13 -49.80
N GLY A 69 23.76 -6.42 -48.69
CA GLY A 69 23.45 -4.99 -48.70
C GLY A 69 21.95 -4.66 -48.71
N ASP A 70 21.07 -5.67 -48.75
CA ASP A 70 19.65 -5.46 -48.51
C ASP A 70 19.42 -5.01 -47.07
N GLN A 71 18.46 -4.11 -46.88
CA GLN A 71 18.02 -3.67 -45.56
C GLN A 71 16.70 -4.33 -45.19
N VAL A 72 16.71 -5.09 -44.10
CA VAL A 72 15.50 -5.62 -43.48
C VAL A 72 15.12 -4.70 -42.32
N THR A 73 13.94 -4.07 -42.42
CA THR A 73 13.38 -3.24 -41.35
C THR A 73 12.26 -4.02 -40.68
N ILE A 74 12.33 -4.15 -39.36
CA ILE A 74 11.32 -4.83 -38.55
C ILE A 74 10.69 -3.78 -37.64
N VAL A 75 9.39 -3.54 -37.81
CA VAL A 75 8.60 -2.63 -36.97
C VAL A 75 7.84 -3.48 -35.97
N ALA A 76 8.16 -3.33 -34.69
CA ALA A 76 7.46 -3.98 -33.58
C ALA A 76 6.46 -3.00 -32.98
N TYR A 77 5.21 -3.44 -32.82
CA TYR A 77 4.14 -2.62 -32.23
C TYR A 77 3.94 -2.95 -30.76
N GLN A 78 3.47 -1.97 -29.99
CA GLN A 78 3.00 -2.25 -28.64
C GLN A 78 1.58 -2.82 -28.71
N ARG A 79 1.32 -3.90 -27.96
CA ARG A 79 -0.06 -4.31 -27.68
C ARG A 79 -0.54 -3.49 -26.50
N GLN A 80 -1.27 -2.42 -26.79
CA GLN A 80 -2.00 -1.71 -25.77
C GLN A 80 -3.12 -2.62 -25.25
N VAL A 81 -2.89 -3.26 -24.10
CA VAL A 81 -3.98 -3.84 -23.31
C VAL A 81 -4.65 -2.65 -22.64
N ALA A 82 -5.63 -2.05 -23.32
CA ALA A 82 -6.54 -1.13 -22.65
C ALA A 82 -7.41 -2.00 -21.74
N GLY A 83 -7.01 -2.12 -20.47
CA GLY A 83 -7.89 -2.68 -19.45
C GLY A 83 -9.11 -1.78 -19.36
N ASP A 84 -10.21 -2.18 -19.97
CA ASP A 84 -11.52 -1.64 -19.63
C ASP A 84 -11.80 -2.07 -18.18
N PHE A 85 -12.13 -1.12 -17.31
CA PHE A 85 -12.31 -1.38 -15.88
C PHE A 85 -13.52 -2.30 -15.55
N GLY A 86 -14.20 -2.85 -16.57
CA GLY A 86 -15.28 -3.83 -16.47
C GLY A 86 -14.90 -5.25 -16.87
N ASP A 87 -13.70 -5.51 -17.41
CA ASP A 87 -13.26 -6.85 -17.79
C ASP A 87 -12.34 -7.47 -16.72
N THR A 88 -12.38 -8.80 -16.57
CA THR A 88 -11.48 -9.49 -15.63
C THR A 88 -10.07 -9.52 -16.21
N VAL A 89 -9.27 -8.51 -15.90
CA VAL A 89 -7.85 -8.48 -16.24
C VAL A 89 -7.11 -9.45 -15.31
N ALA A 90 -6.82 -10.65 -15.81
CA ALA A 90 -5.93 -11.57 -15.11
C ALA A 90 -4.48 -11.05 -15.21
N LEU A 91 -4.01 -10.41 -14.14
CA LEU A 91 -2.59 -10.06 -13.98
C LEU A 91 -1.82 -11.30 -13.55
N SER A 92 -0.99 -11.84 -14.44
CA SER A 92 -0.04 -12.91 -14.13
C SER A 92 1.14 -12.32 -13.36
N ILE A 93 1.15 -12.49 -12.04
CA ILE A 93 2.28 -12.07 -11.19
C ILE A 93 3.17 -13.29 -10.97
N SER A 94 4.46 -13.17 -11.31
CA SER A 94 5.46 -14.21 -11.05
C SER A 94 6.36 -13.83 -9.88
N GLU A 95 6.99 -14.82 -9.24
CA GLU A 95 7.94 -14.57 -8.16
C GLU A 95 9.15 -13.80 -8.70
N GLY A 96 9.38 -12.59 -8.18
CA GLY A 96 10.50 -11.71 -8.59
C GLY A 96 10.10 -10.48 -9.41
N ASP A 97 8.84 -10.32 -9.78
CA ASP A 97 8.36 -9.11 -10.46
C ASP A 97 8.21 -7.95 -9.46
N GLU A 98 8.86 -6.80 -9.72
CA GLU A 98 8.67 -5.55 -8.97
C GLU A 98 7.63 -4.67 -9.66
N PHE A 99 6.53 -4.38 -8.97
CA PHE A 99 5.49 -3.45 -9.44
C PHE A 99 5.38 -2.26 -8.49
N THR A 100 5.43 -1.05 -9.05
CA THR A 100 5.12 0.17 -8.31
C THR A 100 3.64 0.47 -8.48
N LEU A 101 2.85 0.25 -7.43
CA LEU A 101 1.41 0.53 -7.42
C LEU A 101 1.18 1.90 -6.79
N GLU A 102 0.93 2.91 -7.61
CA GLU A 102 0.58 4.26 -7.16
C GLU A 102 -0.94 4.37 -6.99
N ILE A 103 -1.41 4.39 -5.74
CA ILE A 103 -2.84 4.51 -5.42
C ILE A 103 -3.12 5.89 -4.84
N ASN A 104 -3.77 6.72 -5.64
CA ASN A 104 -4.07 8.12 -5.34
C ASN A 104 -5.32 8.33 -4.48
N ASN A 105 -5.94 7.26 -3.97
CA ASN A 105 -7.12 7.33 -3.10
C ASN A 105 -7.04 6.24 -2.01
N PHE A 106 -7.10 6.67 -0.75
CA PHE A 106 -6.79 5.96 0.51
C PHE A 106 -7.61 4.68 0.79
N ALA A 107 -7.53 3.67 -0.08
CA ALA A 107 -8.19 2.38 0.16
C ALA A 107 -7.45 1.22 -0.53
N VAL A 108 -6.16 1.09 -0.24
CA VAL A 108 -5.58 -0.26 -0.18
C VAL A 108 -5.85 -0.75 1.23
N PRO A 109 -6.67 -1.79 1.44
CA PRO A 109 -6.67 -2.47 2.71
C PRO A 109 -5.32 -3.16 2.84
N THR A 110 -4.33 -2.46 3.39
CA THR A 110 -3.13 -3.10 3.93
C THR A 110 -3.58 -4.12 4.98
N PRO A 111 -2.89 -5.26 5.11
CA PRO A 111 -3.25 -6.23 6.14
C PRO A 111 -3.13 -5.53 7.50
N SER A 112 -4.26 -5.46 8.20
CA SER A 112 -4.45 -4.82 9.50
C SER A 112 -4.53 -3.28 9.46
N ASN A 113 -5.76 -2.76 9.49
CA ASN A 113 -6.03 -1.45 10.08
C ASN A 113 -5.79 -1.54 11.60
N ASP A 114 -4.52 -1.62 11.99
CA ASP A 114 -4.15 -1.65 13.39
C ASP A 114 -4.49 -0.29 14.02
N ALA A 115 -5.14 -0.28 15.17
CA ALA A 115 -5.45 0.95 15.89
C ALA A 115 -4.18 1.73 16.27
N ALA A 116 -3.02 1.06 16.28
CA ALA A 116 -1.70 1.68 16.41
C ALA A 116 -1.36 2.69 15.31
N THR A 117 -1.88 2.51 14.08
CA THR A 117 -1.49 3.30 12.91
C THR A 117 -2.54 4.34 12.48
N VAL A 118 -3.75 4.29 13.07
CA VAL A 118 -4.80 5.29 12.85
C VAL A 118 -4.49 6.55 13.65
N THR A 119 -4.16 7.65 12.95
CA THR A 119 -3.82 8.93 13.59
C THR A 119 -5.07 9.74 13.94
N ILE A 120 -5.07 10.37 15.11
CA ILE A 120 -6.11 11.31 15.57
C ILE A 120 -5.48 12.65 15.94
N THR A 121 -6.28 13.72 16.02
CA THR A 121 -5.84 14.99 16.63
C THR A 121 -6.09 14.91 18.14
N PRO A 122 -5.06 15.04 18.99
CA PRO A 122 -5.22 15.05 20.44
C PRO A 122 -6.17 16.17 20.91
N THR A 123 -6.87 15.93 22.02
CA THR A 123 -7.80 16.91 22.61
C THR A 123 -7.94 16.74 24.12
N GLY A 124 -7.87 17.84 24.86
CA GLY A 124 -8.00 17.84 26.32
C GLY A 124 -6.98 16.95 27.01
N MET A 125 -7.46 15.99 27.81
CA MET A 125 -6.62 15.03 28.54
C MET A 125 -6.07 13.90 27.65
N VAL A 126 -6.63 13.69 26.46
CA VAL A 126 -6.11 12.70 25.50
C VAL A 126 -4.99 13.36 24.70
N THR A 127 -3.76 13.05 25.07
CA THR A 127 -2.54 13.56 24.43
C THR A 127 -1.99 12.62 23.36
N ALA A 128 -2.47 11.37 23.32
CA ALA A 128 -2.07 10.38 22.33
C ALA A 128 -2.46 10.79 20.90
N THR A 129 -1.56 10.51 19.95
CA THR A 129 -1.73 10.83 18.53
C THR A 129 -2.28 9.66 17.71
N THR A 130 -2.45 8.49 18.33
CA THR A 130 -2.98 7.27 17.71
C THR A 130 -4.26 6.83 18.40
N LEU A 131 -5.15 6.18 17.65
CA LEU A 131 -6.42 5.66 18.18
C LEU A 131 -6.17 4.69 19.34
N GLN A 132 -5.20 3.79 19.22
CA GLN A 132 -4.83 2.88 20.30
C GLN A 132 -4.37 3.63 21.55
N GLY A 133 -3.41 4.54 21.43
CA GLY A 133 -2.90 5.29 22.57
C GLY A 133 -3.99 6.12 23.25
N ALA A 134 -4.93 6.65 22.47
CA ALA A 134 -6.07 7.39 23.00
C ALA A 134 -7.04 6.52 23.82
N ILE A 135 -7.30 5.29 23.35
CA ILE A 135 -8.11 4.32 24.09
C ILE A 135 -7.40 3.89 25.37
N GLU A 136 -6.09 3.65 25.32
CA GLU A 136 -5.28 3.31 26.49
C GLU A 136 -5.30 4.43 27.54
N GLN A 137 -5.15 5.70 27.12
CA GLN A 137 -5.27 6.86 28.01
C GLN A 137 -6.67 6.98 28.62
N LEU A 138 -7.72 6.81 27.82
CA LEU A 138 -9.10 6.88 28.33
C LEU A 138 -9.40 5.73 29.31
N ALA A 139 -8.86 4.54 29.06
CA ALA A 139 -9.00 3.39 29.95
C ALA A 139 -8.24 3.58 31.27
N ALA A 140 -7.07 4.22 31.24
CA ALA A 140 -6.30 4.52 32.44
C ALA A 140 -7.05 5.44 33.41
N ASN A 141 -7.86 6.38 32.91
CA ASN A 141 -8.59 7.34 33.74
C ASN A 141 -9.91 6.79 34.32
N GLN A 142 -10.21 5.50 34.14
CA GLN A 142 -11.36 4.84 34.79
C GLN A 142 -10.89 3.95 35.92
N PHE A 143 -10.65 4.53 37.10
CA PHE A 143 -10.27 3.76 38.27
C PHE A 143 -11.50 3.11 38.92
N LYS A 144 -11.53 1.77 38.94
CA LYS A 144 -12.50 0.95 39.70
C LYS A 144 -11.80 -0.31 40.22
N SER A 145 -11.59 -0.43 41.53
CA SER A 145 -10.81 -1.53 42.15
C SER A 145 -11.05 -1.59 43.66
N ASN A 146 -10.70 -2.72 44.31
CA ASN A 146 -10.75 -2.87 45.78
C ASN A 146 -9.57 -2.18 46.50
N SER A 147 -8.57 -1.68 45.76
CA SER A 147 -7.37 -1.08 46.34
C SER A 147 -6.99 0.15 45.56
N ALA A 148 -6.41 1.12 46.26
CA ALA A 148 -6.08 2.43 45.72
C ALA A 148 -5.15 2.32 44.51
N PRO A 149 -5.48 2.99 43.39
CA PRO A 149 -4.58 3.12 42.26
C PRO A 149 -3.29 3.86 42.64
N THR A 150 -2.17 3.40 42.09
CA THR A 150 -0.82 3.97 42.35
C THR A 150 -0.07 4.38 41.08
N VAL A 151 -0.60 4.05 39.90
CA VAL A 151 0.03 4.33 38.59
C VAL A 151 -0.96 5.09 37.72
N GLY A 152 -0.45 6.10 36.99
CA GLY A 152 -1.27 6.93 36.10
C GLY A 152 -2.27 7.81 36.84
N VAL A 153 -1.99 8.14 38.11
CA VAL A 153 -2.86 8.96 38.95
C VAL A 153 -2.39 10.40 38.89
N ASP A 154 -3.26 11.27 38.43
CA ASP A 154 -3.09 12.72 38.41
C ASP A 154 -4.09 13.39 39.36
N GLU A 155 -3.78 14.62 39.78
CA GLU A 155 -4.69 15.39 40.62
C GLU A 155 -6.04 15.63 39.91
N GLY A 156 -7.13 15.36 40.63
CA GLY A 156 -8.50 15.45 40.13
C GLY A 156 -9.08 14.13 39.65
N ASP A 157 -8.27 13.06 39.54
CA ASP A 157 -8.77 11.75 39.16
C ASP A 157 -9.80 11.21 40.17
N THR A 158 -10.78 10.48 39.65
CA THR A 158 -11.82 9.85 40.47
C THR A 158 -11.68 8.33 40.46
N TRP A 159 -11.85 7.72 41.61
CA TRP A 159 -11.80 6.27 41.80
C TRP A 159 -13.03 5.79 42.55
N TYR A 160 -13.65 4.71 42.07
CA TYR A 160 -14.66 3.99 42.83
C TYR A 160 -14.03 2.79 43.54
N ASP A 161 -13.95 2.89 44.86
CA ASP A 161 -13.46 1.83 45.74
C ASP A 161 -14.54 0.77 45.93
N LEU A 162 -14.26 -0.44 45.44
CA LEU A 162 -15.20 -1.58 45.47
C LEU A 162 -15.22 -2.30 46.83
N ASP A 163 -14.22 -2.10 47.70
CA ASP A 163 -14.19 -2.72 49.03
C ASP A 163 -14.99 -1.86 50.03
N ASP A 164 -14.81 -0.54 49.94
CA ASP A 164 -15.49 0.44 50.80
C ASP A 164 -16.83 0.95 50.22
N ASN A 165 -17.14 0.66 48.95
CA ASN A 165 -18.27 1.23 48.20
C ASN A 165 -18.29 2.77 48.21
N GLN A 166 -17.12 3.40 48.06
CA GLN A 166 -16.96 4.85 48.15
C GLN A 166 -16.35 5.44 46.88
N MET A 167 -16.88 6.60 46.48
CA MET A 167 -16.25 7.44 45.45
C MET A 167 -15.19 8.32 46.11
N LYS A 168 -13.95 8.25 45.61
CA LYS A 168 -12.80 9.01 46.09
C LYS A 168 -12.25 9.90 44.96
N VAL A 169 -11.67 11.05 45.30
CA VAL A 169 -10.92 11.92 44.39
C VAL A 169 -9.47 12.02 44.83
N TYR A 170 -8.53 12.00 43.90
CA TYR A 170 -7.12 12.23 44.19
C TYR A 170 -6.87 13.74 44.26
N ARG A 171 -6.51 14.26 45.43
CA ARG A 171 -6.31 15.70 45.63
C ARG A 171 -5.18 16.00 46.60
N GLU A 172 -4.64 17.21 46.53
CA GLU A 172 -3.71 17.70 47.53
C GLU A 172 -4.40 17.83 48.90
N THR A 173 -3.80 17.25 49.94
CA THR A 173 -4.30 17.31 51.33
C THR A 173 -3.41 18.16 52.23
N SER A 174 -2.17 18.38 51.82
CA SER A 174 -1.23 19.35 52.38
C SER A 174 -0.16 19.62 51.33
N THR A 175 0.64 20.67 51.48
CA THR A 175 1.61 21.10 50.46
C THR A 175 2.51 19.95 49.98
N GLY A 176 2.34 19.55 48.72
CA GLY A 176 3.08 18.48 48.05
C GLY A 176 2.63 17.06 48.40
N VAL A 177 1.54 16.89 49.16
CA VAL A 177 1.04 15.58 49.61
C VAL A 177 -0.35 15.31 49.02
N PHE A 178 -0.41 14.31 48.15
CA PHE A 178 -1.62 13.92 47.43
C PHE A 178 -2.14 12.59 47.95
N ASN A 179 -3.43 12.54 48.25
CA ASN A 179 -4.10 11.35 48.79
C ASN A 179 -5.46 11.14 48.12
N TRP A 180 -5.92 9.90 48.08
CA TRP A 180 -7.30 9.56 47.74
C TRP A 180 -8.23 9.95 48.89
N VAL A 181 -9.14 10.89 48.65
CA VAL A 181 -10.08 11.40 49.66
C VAL A 181 -11.52 11.06 49.24
N PRO A 182 -12.35 10.48 50.13
CA PRO A 182 -13.75 10.21 49.82
C PRO A 182 -14.53 11.50 49.56
N LEU A 183 -15.35 11.49 48.51
CA LEU A 183 -16.30 12.56 48.15
C LEU A 183 -17.69 12.31 48.74
N ILE A 184 -18.07 11.05 48.92
CA ILE A 184 -19.32 10.62 49.55
C ILE A 184 -18.96 9.52 50.54
N ILE A 185 -19.46 9.63 51.78
CA ILE A 185 -19.37 8.57 52.77
C ILE A 185 -20.67 7.79 52.70
N GLY A 186 -20.66 6.66 51.99
CA GLY A 186 -21.77 5.73 52.05
C GLY A 186 -21.73 5.01 53.40
N ASP A 187 -22.70 5.30 54.28
CA ASP A 187 -23.15 4.30 55.24
C ASP A 187 -24.04 3.29 54.50
N ILE A 188 -24.07 2.03 54.93
CA ILE A 188 -25.03 1.03 54.44
C ILE A 188 -26.48 1.36 54.88
N SER A 189 -26.63 2.38 55.74
CA SER A 189 -27.89 3.01 56.13
C SER A 189 -28.49 3.86 55.00
N GLY A 190 -29.81 3.98 54.97
CA GLY A 190 -30.60 4.54 53.86
C GLY A 190 -30.38 6.02 53.53
N ASP A 191 -29.54 6.73 54.29
CA ASP A 191 -29.25 8.15 54.09
C ASP A 191 -27.74 8.32 53.82
N SER A 192 -27.39 8.49 52.55
CA SER A 192 -26.04 8.88 52.11
C SER A 192 -25.77 10.30 52.59
N ASP A 193 -25.02 10.48 53.68
CA ASP A 193 -24.68 11.80 54.21
C ASP A 193 -23.71 12.51 53.24
N THR A 194 -24.25 13.46 52.48
CA THR A 194 -23.45 14.38 51.67
C THR A 194 -22.85 15.41 52.59
N LEU A 195 -21.75 15.04 53.27
CA LEU A 195 -20.94 15.98 54.02
C LEU A 195 -20.51 17.11 53.08
N ASP A 196 -21.10 18.28 53.29
CA ASP A 196 -20.74 19.52 52.63
C ASP A 196 -19.25 19.77 52.85
N ALA A 197 -18.46 19.57 51.80
CA ALA A 197 -17.01 19.74 51.82
C ALA A 197 -16.62 21.24 51.84
N GLY A 198 -17.22 22.01 52.74
CA GLY A 198 -17.04 23.44 52.87
C GLY A 198 -17.49 24.01 54.21
N SER A 199 -16.49 24.29 55.08
CA SER A 199 -16.48 25.33 56.11
C SER A 199 -17.18 25.09 57.45
N PHE A 200 -16.36 24.94 58.50
CA PHE A 200 -16.17 26.03 59.48
C PHE A 200 -14.68 26.26 59.72
#